data_AF-A0A1Q8YCS7-F1
#
_entry.id   AF-A0A1Q8YCS7-F1
#
_cell.length_a   1.000
_cell.length_b   1.000
_cell.length_c   1.000
_cell.angle_alpha   90.00
_cell.angle_beta   90.00
_cell.angle_gamma   90.00
#
_symmetry.space_group_name_H-M   'P 1'
#
loop_
_entity.id
_entity.type
_entity.pdbx_description
1 polymer ?
#
loop_
_entity_poly.entity_id
_entity_poly.type
_entity_poly.pdbx_seq_one_letter_code
_entity_poly.pdbx_strand_id
1 'polypeptide(L)'
;MVAEDKRRRSIDLILRQLTALPWPAATADIYSDIKSQNKHQGTPKGDLGTQIAAHALAETLPPVTHNTRYFEKIAGLQLANRMAPSLQ
;
A
#
# COMPACT_ATOMS: atom_id res chain seq x y z
N MET A 1 -21.90 24.96 -2.73
CA MET A 1 -21.29 24.43 -3.97
C MET A 1 -19.87 24.03 -3.61
N VAL A 2 -19.59 22.72 -3.50
CA VAL A 2 -18.22 22.26 -3.17
C VAL A 2 -17.33 22.61 -4.35
N ALA A 3 -16.24 23.34 -4.12
CA ALA A 3 -15.31 23.71 -5.17
C ALA A 3 -14.78 22.45 -5.86
N GLU A 4 -14.76 22.45 -7.19
CA GLU A 4 -14.29 21.32 -7.99
C GLU A 4 -12.80 21.06 -7.70
N ASP A 5 -12.47 19.83 -7.26
CA ASP A 5 -11.09 19.44 -7.01
C ASP A 5 -10.37 19.32 -8.35
N LYS A 6 -9.50 20.30 -8.66
CA LYS A 6 -8.70 20.35 -9.88
C LYS A 6 -7.87 19.08 -10.11
N ARG A 7 -7.58 18.28 -9.07
CA ARG A 7 -6.85 17.01 -9.20
C ARG A 7 -7.71 15.85 -9.70
N ARG A 8 -9.04 15.96 -9.66
CA ARG A 8 -9.97 14.86 -9.98
C ARG A 8 -9.71 14.29 -11.36
N ARG A 9 -9.55 15.16 -12.37
CA ARG A 9 -9.25 14.74 -13.75
C ARG A 9 -7.99 13.89 -13.85
N SER A 10 -6.89 14.32 -13.22
CA SER A 10 -5.63 13.58 -13.26
C SER A 10 -5.71 12.24 -12.53
N ILE A 11 -6.44 12.19 -11.40
CA ILE A 11 -6.69 10.95 -10.66
C ILE A 11 -7.49 9.97 -11.53
N ASP A 12 -8.58 10.42 -12.14
CA ASP A 12 -9.44 9.57 -12.97
C ASP A 12 -8.67 9.02 -14.20
N LEU A 13 -7.75 9.80 -14.78
CA LEU A 13 -6.88 9.33 -15.87
C LEU A 13 -5.92 8.23 -15.43
N ILE A 14 -5.32 8.34 -14.24
CA ILE A 14 -4.43 7.30 -13.70
C ILE A 14 -5.22 6.04 -13.37
N LEU A 15 -6.39 6.17 -12.74
CA LEU A 15 -7.23 5.03 -12.37
C LEU A 15 -7.76 4.24 -13.59
N ARG A 16 -7.75 4.82 -14.80
CA ARG A 16 -8.05 4.10 -16.04
C ARG A 16 -6.90 3.24 -16.54
N GLN A 17 -5.67 3.51 -16.11
CA GLN A 17 -4.46 2.80 -16.52
C GLN A 17 -4.06 1.69 -15.54
N LEU A 18 -4.56 1.76 -14.30
CA LEU A 18 -4.25 0.82 -13.24
C LEU A 18 -5.47 -0.02 -12.88
N THR A 19 -5.25 -1.28 -12.54
CA THR A 19 -6.31 -2.12 -11.98
C THR A 19 -6.42 -1.84 -10.49
N ALA A 20 -7.60 -1.43 -10.03
CA ALA A 20 -7.92 -1.36 -8.61
C ALA A 20 -8.31 -2.75 -8.11
N LEU A 21 -7.50 -3.32 -7.23
CA LEU A 21 -7.80 -4.60 -6.61
C LEU A 21 -8.85 -4.42 -5.51
N PRO A 22 -9.77 -5.39 -5.34
CA PRO A 22 -10.72 -5.38 -4.24
C PRO A 22 -9.98 -5.55 -2.90
N TRP A 23 -10.63 -5.21 -1.79
CA TRP A 23 -10.08 -5.47 -0.46
C TRP A 23 -10.66 -6.78 0.10
N PRO A 24 -9.94 -7.92 0.04
CA PRO A 24 -10.47 -9.19 0.52
C PRO A 24 -10.50 -9.24 2.06
N ALA A 25 -11.41 -10.06 2.61
CA ALA A 25 -11.56 -10.22 4.06
C ALA A 25 -10.25 -10.62 4.76
N ALA A 26 -9.46 -11.50 4.13
CA ALA A 26 -8.15 -11.92 4.65
C ALA A 26 -7.18 -10.74 4.87
N THR A 27 -7.34 -9.63 4.13
CA THR A 27 -6.53 -8.42 4.37
C THR A 27 -6.83 -7.79 5.73
N ALA A 28 -8.06 -7.86 6.22
CA ALA A 28 -8.41 -7.31 7.53
C ALA A 28 -7.71 -8.07 8.67
N ASP A 29 -7.63 -9.39 8.57
CA ASP A 29 -6.94 -10.23 9.55
C ASP A 29 -5.44 -9.90 9.58
N ILE A 30 -4.78 -9.86 8.41
CA ILE A 30 -3.36 -9.49 8.29
C ILE A 30 -3.11 -8.06 8.80
N TYR A 31 -3.99 -7.11 8.49
CA TYR A 31 -3.90 -5.74 9.00
C TYR A 31 -3.92 -5.70 10.53
N SER A 32 -4.83 -6.47 11.14
CA SER A 32 -4.97 -6.54 12.60
C SER A 32 -3.72 -7.11 13.26
N ASP A 33 -3.12 -8.15 12.67
CA ASP A 33 -1.88 -8.76 13.14
C ASP A 33 -0.72 -7.76 13.08
N ILE A 34 -0.54 -7.06 11.96
CA ILE A 34 0.52 -6.05 11.81
C ILE A 34 0.31 -4.91 12.81
N LYS A 35 -0.91 -4.41 12.99
CA LYS A 35 -1.21 -3.36 13.98
C LYS A 35 -0.93 -3.82 15.41
N SER A 36 -1.34 -5.05 15.74
CA SER A 36 -1.09 -5.64 17.05
C SER A 36 0.41 -5.73 17.31
N GLN A 37 1.19 -6.31 16.39
CA GLN A 37 2.64 -6.44 16.52
C GLN A 37 3.33 -5.08 16.68
N ASN A 38 3.00 -4.10 15.84
CA ASN A 38 3.56 -2.75 15.94
C ASN A 38 3.27 -2.09 17.29
N LYS A 39 2.06 -2.28 17.83
CA LYS A 39 1.68 -1.74 19.15
C LYS A 39 2.50 -2.40 20.26
N HIS A 40 2.64 -3.72 20.24
CA HIS A 40 3.44 -4.46 21.21
C HIS A 40 4.93 -4.09 21.15
N GLN A 41 5.45 -3.78 19.96
CA GLN A 41 6.83 -3.35 19.75
C GLN A 41 7.07 -1.86 20.01
N GLY A 42 6.06 -1.10 20.44
CA GLY A 42 6.18 0.34 20.68
C GLY A 42 6.46 1.16 19.41
N THR A 43 6.13 0.65 18.24
CA THR A 43 6.35 1.29 16.93
C THR A 43 5.05 1.51 16.17
N PRO A 44 4.11 2.32 16.68
CA PRO A 44 2.83 2.54 16.00
C PRO A 44 3.05 3.11 14.60
N LYS A 45 2.66 2.33 13.58
CA LYS A 45 2.69 2.74 12.18
C LYS A 45 1.34 3.32 11.76
N GLY A 46 1.37 4.24 10.79
CA GLY A 46 0.17 4.86 10.23
C GLY A 46 -0.77 3.84 9.56
N ASP A 47 -2.07 4.09 9.61
CA ASP A 47 -3.09 3.12 9.20
C ASP A 47 -3.05 2.79 7.71
N LEU A 48 -2.96 3.80 6.84
CA LEU A 48 -2.96 3.59 5.39
C LEU A 48 -1.76 2.75 4.91
N GLY A 49 -0.57 3.01 5.44
CA GLY A 49 0.60 2.20 5.09
C GLY A 49 0.46 0.75 5.57
N THR A 50 -0.20 0.53 6.72
CA THR A 50 -0.41 -0.80 7.28
C THR A 50 -1.43 -1.55 6.45
N GLN A 51 -2.47 -0.84 5.99
CA GLN A 51 -3.46 -1.38 5.06
C GLN A 51 -2.83 -1.78 3.72
N ILE A 52 -2.00 -0.92 3.13
CA ILE A 52 -1.27 -1.22 1.88
C ILE A 52 -0.38 -2.47 2.07
N ALA A 53 0.34 -2.56 3.19
CA ALA A 53 1.19 -3.71 3.49
C ALA A 53 0.39 -5.01 3.67
N ALA A 54 -0.72 -4.94 4.40
CA ALA A 54 -1.61 -6.09 4.59
C ALA A 54 -2.18 -6.57 3.26
N HIS A 55 -2.60 -5.64 2.39
CA HIS A 55 -3.17 -5.99 1.09
C HIS A 55 -2.12 -6.61 0.17
N ALA A 56 -0.91 -6.03 0.15
CA ALA A 56 0.24 -6.59 -0.56
C ALA A 56 0.58 -8.03 -0.11
N LEU A 57 0.51 -8.32 1.20
CA LEU A 57 0.69 -9.68 1.71
C LEU A 57 -0.44 -10.61 1.30
N ALA A 58 -1.70 -10.17 1.39
CA ALA A 58 -2.86 -10.98 1.03
C ALA A 58 -2.85 -11.39 -0.44
N GLU A 59 -2.48 -10.46 -1.32
CA GLU A 59 -2.42 -10.68 -2.77
C GLU A 59 -1.07 -11.25 -3.24
N THR A 60 -0.09 -11.40 -2.33
CA THR A 60 1.29 -11.81 -2.66
C THR A 60 1.94 -10.89 -3.71
N LEU A 61 1.68 -9.58 -3.62
CA LEU A 61 2.17 -8.56 -4.55
C LEU A 61 3.13 -7.59 -3.85
N PRO A 62 4.41 -7.50 -4.27
CA PRO A 62 5.38 -6.61 -3.64
C PRO A 62 5.09 -5.13 -3.96
N PRO A 63 4.99 -4.24 -2.96
CA PRO A 63 4.68 -2.84 -3.21
C PRO A 63 5.87 -2.08 -3.81
N VAL A 64 5.58 -1.19 -4.75
CA VAL A 64 6.54 -0.22 -5.31
C VAL A 64 6.41 1.09 -4.53
N THR A 65 7.47 1.51 -3.84
CA THR A 65 7.40 2.67 -2.92
C THR A 65 8.70 3.46 -2.82
N HIS A 66 8.60 4.76 -2.56
CA HIS A 66 9.77 5.60 -2.18
C HIS A 66 10.05 5.51 -0.67
N ASN A 67 9.08 5.07 0.13
CA ASN A 67 9.19 4.98 1.58
C ASN A 67 9.52 3.53 1.99
N THR A 68 10.63 2.99 1.49
CA THR A 68 10.99 1.58 1.71
C THR A 68 11.15 1.25 3.20
N ARG A 69 11.76 2.17 3.97
CA ARG A 69 11.95 2.05 5.43
C ARG A 69 10.66 1.76 6.20
N TYR A 70 9.51 2.24 5.73
CA TYR A 70 8.22 1.93 6.36
C TYR A 70 7.88 0.44 6.26
N PHE A 71 8.10 -0.14 5.07
CA PHE A 71 7.65 -1.48 4.68
C PHE A 71 8.70 -2.57 4.93
N GLU A 72 10.00 -2.24 4.89
CA GLU A 72 11.12 -3.17 5.18
C GLU A 72 11.00 -3.85 6.56
N LYS A 73 10.28 -3.22 7.50
CA LYS A 73 10.08 -3.72 8.86
C LYS A 73 8.86 -4.63 9.01
N ILE A 74 8.14 -4.92 7.93
CA ILE A 74 6.94 -5.76 7.96
C ILE A 74 7.34 -7.18 7.59
N ALA A 75 7.16 -8.12 8.52
CA ALA A 75 7.54 -9.51 8.32
C ALA A 75 6.82 -10.12 7.11
N GLY A 76 7.56 -10.85 6.28
CA GLY A 76 7.04 -11.52 5.09
C GLY A 76 6.79 -10.61 3.87
N LEU A 77 6.89 -9.28 4.02
CA LEU A 77 6.62 -8.36 2.92
C LEU A 77 7.88 -8.13 2.07
N GLN A 78 7.84 -8.61 0.83
CA GLN A 78 8.89 -8.33 -0.16
C GLN A 78 8.66 -6.98 -0.82
N LEU A 79 9.72 -6.21 -1.04
CA LEU A 79 9.65 -4.95 -1.78
C LEU A 79 10.06 -5.15 -3.24
N ALA A 80 9.33 -4.52 -4.15
CA ALA A 80 9.71 -4.49 -5.54
C ALA A 80 10.89 -3.53 -5.70
N ASN A 81 12.00 -4.00 -6.29
CA ASN A 81 13.06 -3.12 -6.71
C ASN A 81 12.54 -2.19 -7.81
N ARG A 82 12.86 -0.90 -7.73
CA ARG A 82 12.57 0.04 -8.83
C ARG A 82 13.54 -0.20 -9.97
N MET A 83 13.24 -1.17 -10.82
CA MET A 83 13.78 -1.22 -12.17
C MET A 83 12.66 -1.57 -13.14
N ALA A 84 12.03 -0.53 -13.69
CA ALA A 84 11.59 -0.58 -15.07
C ALA A 84 12.60 0.28 -15.85
N PRO A 85 13.24 -0.26 -16.91
CA PRO A 85 14.10 0.54 -17.78
C PRO A 85 13.31 1.72 -18.34
N SER A 86 14.00 2.83 -18.56
CA SER A 86 13.54 3.95 -19.37
C SER A 86 12.76 3.44 -20.59
N LEU A 87 11.48 3.80 -20.70
CA LEU A 87 10.78 3.76 -21.98
C LEU A 87 11.60 4.61 -22.96
N GLN A 88 12.22 3.94 -23.94
CA GLN A 88 12.71 4.57 -25.16
C GLN A 88 11.52 5.02 -26.00
#